data_AF-A0A645HYC0-F1
#
_entry.id   AF-A0A645HYC0-F1
#
_cell.length_a   1.000
_cell.length_b   1.000
_cell.length_c   1.000
_cell.angle_alpha   90.00
_cell.angle_beta   90.00
_cell.angle_gamma   90.00
#
_symmetry.space_group_name_H-M   'P 1'
#
loop_
_entity.id
_entity.type
_entity.pdbx_description
1 polymer ?
#
loop_
_entity_poly.entity_id
_entity_poly.type
_entity_poly.pdbx_seq_one_letter_code
_entity_poly.pdbx_strand_id
1 'polypeptide(L)'
;MTHGGGLAVLTPSWIRHVWRANPKRFVDFAVKIMGIEYQSQADAASVEEGVAALESFYSLLGLPHRLSMYGVTPESLPEMAKTVTTNPDGSKKALGGIRKLGESDALAIYEAAL
;
A
#
# COMPACT_ATOMS: atom_id res chain seq x y z
N MET A 1 -3.07 -10.00 -14.46
CA MET A 1 -3.39 -9.72 -13.04
C MET A 1 -4.90 -9.54 -12.91
N THR A 2 -5.54 -10.23 -11.96
CA THR A 2 -6.94 -9.93 -11.62
C THR A 2 -6.98 -8.62 -10.81
N HIS A 3 -8.02 -7.82 -10.96
CA HIS A 3 -8.07 -6.49 -10.31
C HIS A 3 -7.90 -6.59 -8.77
N GLY A 4 -8.47 -7.62 -8.14
CA GLY A 4 -8.33 -7.86 -6.69
C GLY A 4 -6.94 -8.31 -6.23
N GLY A 5 -6.24 -9.13 -7.02
CA GLY A 5 -4.89 -9.61 -6.66
C GLY A 5 -3.84 -8.50 -6.65
N GLY A 6 -3.94 -7.55 -7.59
CA GLY A 6 -3.06 -6.38 -7.62
C GLY A 6 -3.25 -5.43 -6.44
N LEU A 7 -4.50 -5.26 -5.99
CA LEU A 7 -4.80 -4.43 -4.82
C LEU A 7 -4.30 -5.08 -3.52
N ALA A 8 -4.40 -6.41 -3.39
CA ALA A 8 -3.91 -7.13 -2.21
C ALA A 8 -2.40 -6.94 -1.99
N VAL A 9 -1.60 -7.00 -3.06
CA VAL A 9 -0.14 -6.82 -2.96
C VAL A 9 0.26 -5.41 -2.53
N LEU A 10 -0.42 -4.38 -3.04
CA LEU A 10 0.01 -2.99 -2.82
C LEU A 10 -0.57 -2.36 -1.56
N THR A 11 -1.72 -2.84 -1.07
CA THR A 11 -2.44 -2.19 0.04
C THR A 11 -1.61 -2.10 1.33
N PRO A 12 -0.90 -3.14 1.79
CA PRO A 12 -0.06 -3.07 3.00
C PRO A 12 1.02 -1.99 2.89
N SER A 13 1.80 -2.00 1.81
CA SER A 13 2.88 -1.03 1.57
C SER A 13 2.36 0.39 1.38
N TRP A 14 1.20 0.54 0.72
CA TRP A 14 0.53 1.83 0.61
C TRP A 14 0.09 2.38 1.97
N ILE A 15 -0.51 1.56 2.86
CA ILE A 15 -0.89 1.99 4.22
C ILE A 15 0.34 2.49 4.97
N ARG A 16 1.43 1.71 5.00
CA ARG A 16 2.68 2.10 5.67
C ARG A 16 3.23 3.44 5.17
N HIS A 17 3.08 3.71 3.87
CA HIS A 17 3.53 4.96 3.25
C HIS A 17 2.65 6.18 3.58
N VAL A 18 1.32 6.02 3.62
CA VAL A 18 0.39 7.16 3.68
C VAL A 18 -0.22 7.44 5.04
N TRP A 19 -0.14 6.51 5.99
CA TRP A 19 -1.00 6.56 7.18
C TRP A 19 -0.88 7.85 8.00
N ARG A 20 0.32 8.45 8.03
CA ARG A 20 0.60 9.70 8.75
C ARG A 20 -0.19 10.90 8.24
N ALA A 21 -0.68 10.86 7.00
CA ALA A 21 -1.55 11.91 6.47
C ALA A 21 -2.98 11.87 7.06
N ASN A 22 -3.39 10.73 7.62
CA ASN A 22 -4.66 10.62 8.35
C ASN A 22 -4.57 9.50 9.42
N PRO A 23 -3.82 9.71 10.51
CA PRO A 23 -3.53 8.66 11.48
C PRO A 23 -4.78 7.99 12.03
N LYS A 24 -5.76 8.80 12.41
CA LYS A 24 -7.04 8.34 12.94
C LYS A 24 -7.72 7.31 12.04
N ARG A 25 -7.74 7.53 10.72
CA ARG A 25 -8.38 6.59 9.77
C ARG A 25 -7.72 5.21 9.79
N PHE A 26 -6.39 5.16 9.89
CA PHE A 26 -5.65 3.90 9.84
C PHE A 26 -5.58 3.20 11.19
N VAL A 27 -5.57 3.94 12.29
CA VAL A 27 -5.78 3.40 13.64
C VAL A 27 -7.19 2.80 13.75
N ASP A 28 -8.22 3.51 13.28
CA ASP A 28 -9.59 2.99 13.26
C ASP A 28 -9.69 1.72 12.41
N PHE A 29 -8.99 1.65 11.27
CA PHE A 29 -8.89 0.43 10.47
C PHE A 29 -8.28 -0.72 11.27
N ALA A 30 -7.12 -0.52 11.91
CA ALA A 30 -6.47 -1.54 12.71
C ALA A 30 -7.37 -2.06 13.84
N VAL A 31 -7.98 -1.16 14.61
CA VAL A 31 -8.75 -1.54 15.80
C VAL A 31 -10.12 -2.11 15.42
N LYS A 32 -10.87 -1.43 14.56
CA LYS A 32 -12.29 -1.76 14.30
C LYS A 32 -12.48 -2.82 13.24
N ILE A 33 -11.54 -2.95 12.30
CA ILE A 33 -11.66 -3.87 11.17
C ILE A 33 -10.74 -5.08 11.37
N MET A 34 -9.49 -4.83 11.75
CA MET A 34 -8.51 -5.90 11.95
C MET A 34 -8.51 -6.48 13.38
N GLY A 35 -9.26 -5.87 14.30
CA GLY A 35 -9.42 -6.37 15.67
C GLY A 35 -8.20 -6.19 16.56
N ILE A 36 -7.31 -5.25 16.24
CA ILE A 36 -6.11 -4.95 17.02
C ILE A 36 -6.49 -4.21 18.31
N GLU A 37 -5.85 -4.57 19.43
CA GLU A 37 -6.03 -3.84 20.68
C GLU A 37 -5.45 -2.42 20.55
N TYR A 38 -6.25 -1.41 20.92
CA TYR A 38 -5.80 -0.04 20.81
C TYR A 38 -4.71 0.27 21.83
N GLN A 39 -3.52 0.61 21.34
CA GLN A 39 -2.41 1.08 22.16
C GLN A 39 -2.39 2.61 22.18
N SER A 40 -2.96 3.21 23.22
CA SER A 40 -2.91 4.67 23.42
C SER A 40 -1.46 5.16 23.43
N GLN A 41 -1.14 6.23 22.69
CA GLN A 41 0.22 6.78 22.47
C GLN A 41 1.09 5.99 21.45
N ALA A 42 0.57 4.95 20.81
CA ALA A 42 1.32 4.14 19.84
C ALA A 42 0.56 3.96 18.52
N ASP A 43 0.10 5.07 17.93
CA ASP A 43 -0.61 5.06 16.63
C ASP A 43 0.17 4.30 15.55
N ALA A 44 1.50 4.47 15.49
CA ALA A 44 2.35 3.75 14.54
C ALA A 44 2.35 2.23 14.77
N ALA A 45 2.39 1.79 16.03
CA ALA A 45 2.36 0.37 16.38
C ALA A 45 0.99 -0.24 16.06
N SER A 46 -0.09 0.44 16.43
CA SER A 46 -1.46 0.01 16.12
C SER A 46 -1.66 -0.13 14.60
N VAL A 47 -1.17 0.83 13.80
CA VAL A 47 -1.25 0.74 12.35
C VAL A 47 -0.42 -0.42 11.81
N GLU A 48 0.80 -0.62 12.28
CA GLU A 48 1.67 -1.72 11.81
C GLU A 48 1.07 -3.10 12.15
N GLU A 49 0.54 -3.29 13.36
CA GLU A 49 -0.16 -4.52 13.76
C GLU A 49 -1.39 -4.77 12.87
N GLY A 50 -2.14 -3.71 12.53
CA GLY A 50 -3.27 -3.79 11.60
C GLY A 50 -2.84 -4.20 10.19
N VAL A 51 -1.71 -3.69 9.71
CA VAL A 51 -1.15 -4.07 8.41
C VAL A 51 -0.67 -5.53 8.42
N ALA A 52 0.01 -5.98 9.47
CA ALA A 52 0.44 -7.37 9.62
C ALA A 52 -0.74 -8.35 9.67
N ALA A 53 -1.83 -7.97 10.33
CA ALA A 53 -3.08 -8.74 10.33
C ALA A 53 -3.69 -8.82 8.93
N LEU A 54 -3.61 -7.75 8.13
CA LEU A 54 -4.10 -7.72 6.75
C LEU A 54 -3.27 -8.65 5.85
N GLU A 55 -1.95 -8.62 5.98
CA GLU A 55 -1.03 -9.52 5.26
C GLU A 55 -1.28 -11.00 5.63
N SER A 56 -1.56 -11.27 6.91
CA SER A 56 -1.95 -12.60 7.39
C SER A 56 -3.28 -13.06 6.80
N PHE A 57 -4.26 -12.16 6.70
CA PHE A 57 -5.55 -12.43 6.06
C PHE A 57 -5.40 -12.74 4.56
N TYR A 58 -4.58 -11.99 3.83
CA TYR A 58 -4.28 -12.29 2.43
C TYR A 58 -3.60 -13.65 2.26
N SER A 59 -2.66 -13.97 3.15
CA SER A 59 -1.99 -15.27 3.17
C SER A 59 -2.98 -16.42 3.40
N LEU A 60 -3.93 -16.25 4.33
CA LEU A 60 -5.00 -17.22 4.58
C LEU A 60 -5.88 -17.46 3.34
N LEU A 61 -6.14 -16.41 2.55
CA LEU A 61 -6.91 -16.50 1.31
C LEU A 61 -6.10 -17.04 0.11
N GLY A 62 -4.82 -17.33 0.29
CA GLY A 62 -3.92 -17.73 -0.80
C GLY A 62 -3.65 -16.60 -1.80
N LEU A 63 -3.87 -15.35 -1.40
CA LEU A 63 -3.56 -14.19 -2.24
C LEU A 63 -2.06 -13.92 -2.19
N PRO A 64 -1.44 -13.58 -3.32
CA PRO A 64 -0.05 -13.16 -3.34
C PRO A 64 0.12 -11.86 -2.56
N HIS A 65 1.29 -11.73 -1.95
CA HIS A 65 1.63 -10.64 -1.02
C HIS A 65 2.82 -9.80 -1.51
N ARG A 66 3.37 -10.14 -2.70
CA ARG A 66 4.53 -9.47 -3.30
C ARG A 66 4.38 -9.32 -4.80
N LEU A 67 4.91 -8.23 -5.35
CA LEU A 67 4.92 -7.96 -6.79
C LEU A 67 5.79 -8.98 -7.54
N SER A 68 6.85 -9.48 -6.91
CA SER A 68 7.73 -10.51 -7.48
C SER A 68 6.99 -11.81 -7.82
N MET A 69 5.90 -12.15 -7.11
CA MET A 69 5.05 -13.30 -7.43
C MET A 69 4.30 -13.16 -8.77
N TYR A 70 4.26 -11.95 -9.32
CA TYR A 70 3.69 -11.64 -10.64
C TYR A 70 4.76 -11.39 -11.71
N GLY A 71 6.03 -11.70 -11.42
CA GLY A 71 7.14 -11.49 -12.35
C GLY A 71 7.60 -10.05 -12.48
N VAL A 72 7.19 -9.17 -11.56
CA VAL A 72 7.73 -7.80 -11.46
C VAL A 72 9.15 -7.89 -10.91
N THR A 73 10.07 -7.14 -11.53
CA THR A 73 11.47 -7.08 -11.11
C THR A 73 11.84 -5.65 -10.67
N PRO A 74 12.90 -5.46 -9.87
CA PRO A 74 13.35 -4.13 -9.46
C PRO A 74 13.54 -3.17 -10.64
N GLU A 75 14.04 -3.67 -11.78
CA GLU A 75 14.34 -2.89 -12.97
C GLU A 75 13.07 -2.33 -13.64
N SER A 76 11.91 -2.97 -13.43
CA SER A 76 10.63 -2.55 -13.99
C SER A 76 9.93 -1.46 -13.18
N LEU A 77 10.29 -1.29 -11.90
CA LEU A 77 9.59 -0.38 -10.98
C LEU A 77 9.62 1.10 -11.40
N PRO A 78 10.76 1.65 -11.91
CA PRO A 78 10.79 3.05 -12.33
C PRO A 78 9.81 3.34 -13.48
N GLU A 79 9.72 2.45 -14.47
CA GLU A 79 8.79 2.63 -15.59
C GLU A 79 7.33 2.45 -15.15
N MET A 80 7.05 1.52 -14.23
CA MET A 80 5.72 1.38 -13.63
C MET A 80 5.29 2.64 -12.89
N ALA A 81 6.17 3.21 -12.06
CA ALA A 81 5.92 4.44 -11.30
C ALA A 81 5.62 5.62 -12.25
N LYS A 82 6.48 5.81 -13.25
CA LYS A 82 6.31 6.85 -14.27
C LYS A 82 5.00 6.69 -15.04
N THR A 83 4.68 5.46 -15.45
CA THR A 83 3.46 5.15 -16.21
C THR A 83 2.21 5.53 -15.42
N VAL A 84 2.14 5.12 -14.15
CA VAL A 84 0.95 5.38 -13.33
C VAL A 84 0.79 6.87 -12.99
N THR A 85 1.86 7.67 -13.01
CA THR A 85 1.83 9.12 -12.76
C THR A 85 1.87 9.98 -14.02
N THR A 86 1.61 9.41 -15.20
CA THR A 86 1.58 10.13 -16.48
C THR A 86 0.20 9.99 -17.14
N ASN A 87 -0.30 11.08 -17.72
CA ASN A 87 -1.51 11.11 -18.56
C ASN A 87 -1.20 10.68 -20.00
N PRO A 88 -2.20 10.31 -20.82
CA PRO A 88 -1.98 9.98 -22.22
C PRO A 88 -1.31 11.09 -23.05
N ASP A 89 -1.49 12.35 -22.67
CA ASP A 89 -0.86 13.52 -23.31
C ASP A 89 0.57 13.81 -22.84
N GLY A 90 1.13 12.95 -21.96
CA GLY A 90 2.47 13.11 -21.39
C GLY A 90 2.56 14.02 -20.17
N SER A 91 1.48 14.69 -19.78
CA SER A 91 1.46 15.52 -18.57
C SER A 91 1.51 14.66 -17.31
N LYS A 92 2.09 15.19 -16.22
CA LYS A 92 2.15 14.50 -14.93
C LYS A 92 0.81 14.59 -14.21
N LYS A 93 0.42 13.51 -13.54
CA LYS A 93 -0.76 13.44 -12.65
C LYS A 93 -0.37 12.93 -11.28
N ALA A 94 -1.01 13.48 -10.24
CA ALA A 94 -0.90 12.98 -8.89
C ALA A 94 -1.94 11.88 -8.63
N LEU A 95 -1.57 10.86 -7.86
CA LEU A 95 -2.44 9.79 -7.43
C LEU A 95 -3.00 10.07 -6.03
N GLY A 96 -3.99 9.28 -5.61
CA GLY A 96 -4.44 9.24 -4.23
C GLY A 96 -5.49 10.29 -3.83
N GLY A 97 -6.34 9.89 -2.88
CA GLY A 97 -7.39 10.71 -2.28
C GLY A 97 -7.13 11.11 -0.81
N ILE A 98 -6.28 10.38 -0.08
CA ILE A 98 -5.91 10.70 1.32
C ILE A 98 -4.81 11.76 1.36
N ARG A 99 -3.76 11.56 0.56
CA ARG A 99 -2.78 12.58 0.18
C ARG A 99 -2.50 12.43 -1.31
N LYS A 100 -2.01 13.50 -1.92
CA LYS A 100 -1.50 13.44 -3.30
C LYS A 100 -0.14 12.72 -3.31
N LEU A 101 -0.01 11.75 -4.22
CA LEU A 101 1.18 10.92 -4.38
C LEU A 101 1.78 11.18 -5.77
N GLY A 102 3.08 11.43 -5.80
CA GLY A 102 3.86 11.60 -7.03
C GLY A 102 4.56 10.31 -7.46
N GLU A 103 5.42 10.44 -8.47
CA GLU A 103 6.19 9.33 -9.05
C GLU A 103 7.12 8.68 -8.01
N SER A 104 7.77 9.49 -7.17
CA SER A 104 8.64 9.01 -6.09
C SER A 104 7.88 8.25 -5.01
N ASP A 105 6.64 8.67 -4.68
CA ASP A 105 5.79 7.93 -3.75
C ASP A 105 5.36 6.58 -4.34
N ALA A 106 4.98 6.56 -5.63
CA ALA A 106 4.61 5.33 -6.32
C ALA A 106 5.78 4.34 -6.36
N LEU A 107 6.99 4.81 -6.67
CA LEU A 107 8.20 4.01 -6.65
C LEU A 107 8.47 3.42 -5.26
N ALA A 108 8.44 4.24 -4.20
CA ALA A 108 8.67 3.77 -2.83
C ALA A 108 7.65 2.71 -2.39
N ILE A 109 6.38 2.88 -2.78
CA ILE A 109 5.32 1.89 -2.50
C ILE A 109 5.58 0.58 -3.26
N TYR A 110 6.00 0.66 -4.52
CA TYR A 110 6.33 -0.53 -5.31
C TYR A 110 7.56 -1.26 -4.78
N GLU A 111 8.61 -0.53 -4.41
CA GLU A 111 9.82 -1.11 -3.78
C GLU A 111 9.48 -1.83 -2.48
N ALA A 112 8.63 -1.23 -1.64
CA ALA A 112 8.16 -1.84 -0.41
C ALA A 112 7.21 -3.03 -0.62
N ALA A 113 6.67 -3.21 -1.83
CA ALA A 113 5.75 -4.30 -2.18
C ALA A 113 6.41 -5.42 -3.02
N LEU A 114 7.70 -5.31 -3.32
CA LEU A 114 8.42 -6.26 -4.17
C LEU A 114 8.76 -7.59 -3.46
#